data_AF-A0A8H2RSI2-F1
#
_entry.id   AF-A0A8H2RSI2-F1
#
_cell.length_a   1.000
_cell.length_b   1.000
_cell.length_c   1.000
_cell.angle_alpha   90.00
_cell.angle_beta   90.00
_cell.angle_gamma   90.00
#
_symmetry.space_group_name_H-M   'P 1'
#
loop_
_entity.id
_entity.type
_entity.pdbx_description
1 polymer ?
#
loop_
_entity_poly.entity_id
_entity_poly.type
_entity_poly.pdbx_seq_one_letter_code
_entity_poly.pdbx_strand_id
1 'polypeptide(L)'
;MSNVDQRQEGLSIQTPVTDLAKSALDAIKTSRERIDTEIEILTGKISELEKSKATERSGVLSLDDYSNFLLEEIKKRGANYGNLWLNSRRSSQPGRDQQHNTMRWPSFVESEVGNLLNAVLKPDVTSDALCFLFPEVMHERLMDYLRKGPKWARGEDVGIDKRRDALKAIEEQIDTLNEQRADLFRQLNDIKEALKTR
;
A
#
# COMPACT_ATOMS: atom_id res chain seq x y z
N MET A 1 58.97 -59.92 -50.07
CA MET A 1 57.93 -60.65 -49.30
C MET A 1 58.41 -60.67 -47.85
N SER A 2 57.81 -60.06 -46.84
CA SER A 2 56.74 -59.07 -46.63
C SER A 2 57.07 -58.52 -45.23
N ASN A 3 57.47 -57.25 -45.09
CA ASN A 3 56.66 -56.11 -44.64
C ASN A 3 55.44 -56.36 -43.74
N VAL A 4 55.27 -55.38 -42.81
CA VAL A 4 54.08 -54.93 -42.06
C VAL A 4 54.17 -55.21 -40.55
N ASP A 5 54.63 -54.24 -39.74
CA ASP A 5 53.88 -53.11 -39.11
C ASP A 5 53.08 -53.57 -37.86
N GLN A 6 53.50 -53.20 -36.65
CA GLN A 6 53.24 -51.93 -35.92
C GLN A 6 51.92 -51.92 -35.11
N ARG A 7 52.05 -51.24 -33.96
CA ARG A 7 51.03 -50.55 -33.13
C ARG A 7 50.40 -51.36 -31.99
N GLN A 8 50.86 -51.10 -30.77
CA GLN A 8 50.35 -50.03 -29.89
C GLN A 8 48.96 -50.39 -29.34
N GLU A 9 48.96 -51.20 -28.29
CA GLU A 9 47.89 -51.25 -27.30
C GLU A 9 47.95 -49.96 -26.46
N GLY A 10 47.51 -48.85 -27.07
CA GLY A 10 47.10 -47.66 -26.34
C GLY A 10 45.62 -47.81 -26.00
N LEU A 11 45.31 -48.53 -24.93
CA LEU A 11 43.94 -48.62 -24.41
C LEU A 11 43.43 -47.20 -24.11
N SER A 12 42.49 -46.76 -24.92
CA SER A 12 41.73 -45.53 -24.77
C SER A 12 40.90 -45.61 -23.49
N ILE A 13 41.42 -45.04 -22.40
CA ILE A 13 40.69 -44.87 -21.12
C ILE A 13 40.08 -43.45 -21.03
N GLN A 14 40.23 -42.61 -22.06
CA GLN A 14 39.83 -41.19 -22.01
C GLN A 14 38.35 -40.90 -22.30
N THR A 15 37.54 -41.87 -22.75
CA THR A 15 36.17 -41.64 -23.24
C THR A 15 35.05 -41.44 -22.19
N PRO A 16 34.98 -42.13 -21.04
CA PRO A 16 33.80 -42.04 -20.16
C PRO A 16 33.72 -40.71 -19.40
N VAL A 17 34.86 -40.11 -19.08
CA VAL A 17 34.92 -38.83 -18.33
C VAL A 17 34.55 -37.65 -19.23
N THR A 18 34.93 -37.68 -20.50
CA THR A 18 34.60 -36.62 -21.47
C THR A 18 33.12 -36.60 -21.83
N ASP A 19 32.47 -37.76 -21.92
CA ASP A 19 31.04 -37.85 -22.24
C ASP A 19 30.17 -37.43 -21.05
N LEU A 20 30.58 -37.79 -19.83
CA LEU A 20 29.94 -37.32 -18.60
C LEU A 20 30.04 -35.79 -18.43
N ALA A 21 31.22 -35.22 -18.73
CA ALA A 21 31.42 -33.77 -18.65
C ALA A 21 30.58 -32.99 -19.67
N LYS A 22 30.44 -33.51 -20.91
CA LYS A 22 29.57 -32.92 -21.93
C LYS A 22 28.09 -32.98 -21.51
N SER A 23 27.62 -34.14 -21.04
CA SER A 23 26.25 -34.30 -20.57
C SER A 23 25.90 -33.37 -19.41
N ALA A 24 26.82 -33.19 -18.45
CA ALA A 24 26.65 -32.25 -17.36
C ALA A 24 26.59 -30.78 -17.85
N LEU A 25 27.43 -30.41 -18.82
CA LEU A 25 27.42 -29.07 -19.40
C LEU A 25 26.11 -28.77 -20.13
N ASP A 26 25.60 -29.73 -20.90
CA ASP A 26 24.34 -29.58 -21.61
C ASP A 26 23.16 -29.47 -20.63
N ALA A 27 23.14 -30.27 -19.55
CA ALA A 27 22.15 -30.13 -18.49
C ALA A 27 22.17 -28.74 -17.81
N ILE A 28 23.37 -28.18 -17.57
CA ILE A 28 23.52 -26.82 -17.02
C ILE A 28 22.98 -25.76 -18.00
N LYS A 29 23.28 -25.89 -19.30
CA LYS A 29 22.75 -24.97 -20.33
C LYS A 29 21.23 -25.02 -20.37
N THR A 30 20.65 -26.22 -20.42
CA THR A 30 19.19 -26.39 -20.41
C THR A 30 18.56 -25.81 -19.14
N SER A 31 19.17 -26.01 -17.97
CA SER A 31 18.67 -25.43 -16.72
C SER A 31 18.73 -23.90 -16.74
N ARG A 32 19.81 -23.32 -17.29
CA ARG A 32 19.94 -21.87 -17.42
C ARG A 32 18.90 -21.29 -18.37
N GLU A 33 18.73 -21.88 -19.55
CA GLU A 33 17.72 -21.46 -20.53
C GLU A 33 16.31 -21.51 -19.94
N ARG A 34 16.00 -22.56 -19.17
CA ARG A 34 14.72 -22.66 -18.44
C ARG A 34 14.55 -21.52 -17.43
N ILE A 35 15.56 -21.23 -16.62
CA ILE A 35 15.50 -20.16 -15.61
C ILE A 35 15.37 -18.79 -16.29
N ASP A 36 16.13 -18.52 -17.35
CA ASP A 36 16.04 -17.28 -18.12
C ASP A 36 14.62 -17.09 -18.69
N THR A 37 14.03 -18.15 -19.24
CA THR A 37 12.64 -18.15 -19.75
C THR A 37 11.62 -17.88 -18.63
N GLU A 38 11.78 -18.51 -17.46
CA GLU A 38 10.88 -18.29 -16.31
C GLU A 38 10.99 -16.86 -15.76
N ILE A 39 12.19 -16.27 -15.74
CA ILE A 39 12.40 -14.85 -15.36
C ILE A 39 11.68 -13.91 -16.32
N GLU A 40 11.74 -14.17 -17.64
CA GLU A 40 11.02 -13.38 -18.65
C GLU A 40 9.50 -13.47 -18.45
N ILE A 41 8.97 -14.67 -18.24
CA ILE A 41 7.54 -14.89 -17.98
C ILE A 41 7.09 -14.13 -16.72
N LEU A 42 7.82 -14.25 -15.61
CA LEU A 42 7.49 -13.55 -14.37
C LEU A 42 7.56 -12.03 -14.55
N THR A 43 8.57 -11.53 -15.27
CA THR A 43 8.71 -10.10 -15.56
C THR A 43 7.55 -9.57 -16.40
N GLY A 44 7.08 -10.35 -17.39
CA GLY A 44 5.88 -10.05 -18.16
C GLY A 44 4.64 -9.92 -17.26
N LYS A 45 4.39 -10.92 -16.40
CA LYS A 45 3.25 -10.92 -15.46
C LYS A 45 3.29 -9.74 -14.48
N ILE A 46 4.47 -9.43 -13.93
CA ILE A 46 4.63 -8.27 -13.04
C ILE A 46 4.30 -6.97 -13.78
N SER A 47 4.76 -6.82 -15.02
CA SER A 47 4.48 -5.64 -15.85
C SER A 47 2.98 -5.50 -16.16
N GLU A 48 2.28 -6.60 -16.43
CA GLU A 48 0.83 -6.59 -16.63
C GLU A 48 0.08 -6.18 -15.36
N LEU A 49 0.45 -6.73 -14.20
CA LEU A 49 -0.14 -6.37 -12.92
C LEU A 49 0.12 -4.91 -12.54
N GLU A 50 1.31 -4.37 -12.81
CA GLU A 50 1.61 -2.95 -12.60
C GLU A 50 0.77 -2.03 -13.49
N LYS A 51 0.47 -2.45 -14.73
CA LYS A 51 -0.48 -1.73 -15.59
C LYS A 51 -1.90 -1.76 -15.02
N SER A 52 -2.38 -2.93 -14.59
CA SER A 52 -3.68 -3.05 -13.94
C SER A 52 -3.77 -2.19 -12.69
N LYS A 53 -2.72 -2.17 -11.86
CA LYS A 53 -2.59 -1.30 -10.68
C LYS A 53 -2.68 0.18 -11.04
N ALA A 54 -2.03 0.61 -12.12
CA ALA A 54 -2.12 1.98 -12.61
C ALA A 54 -3.53 2.34 -13.09
N THR A 55 -4.21 1.43 -13.79
CA THR A 55 -5.60 1.60 -14.23
C THR A 55 -6.55 1.76 -13.04
N GLU A 56 -6.46 0.89 -12.04
CA GLU A 56 -7.29 0.96 -10.83
C GLU A 56 -7.09 2.28 -10.06
N ARG A 57 -5.84 2.79 -9.99
CA ARG A 57 -5.52 4.09 -9.37
C ARG A 57 -6.02 5.29 -10.15
N SER A 58 -6.24 5.14 -11.45
CA SER A 58 -6.66 6.24 -12.34
C SER A 58 -8.18 6.47 -12.39
N GLY A 59 -8.97 5.58 -11.79
CA GLY A 59 -10.43 5.69 -11.78
C GLY A 59 -10.92 6.96 -11.08
N VAL A 60 -12.04 7.53 -11.54
CA VAL A 60 -12.57 8.78 -10.98
C VAL A 60 -13.28 8.47 -9.65
N LEU A 61 -13.25 9.43 -8.73
CA LEU A 61 -13.96 9.29 -7.46
C LEU A 61 -15.47 9.48 -7.68
N SER A 62 -16.28 8.55 -7.19
CA SER A 62 -17.74 8.75 -7.20
C SER A 62 -18.15 9.78 -6.14
N LEU A 63 -19.32 10.38 -6.29
CA LEU A 63 -19.86 11.29 -5.28
C LEU A 63 -20.08 10.57 -3.94
N ASP A 64 -20.45 9.29 -3.96
CA ASP A 64 -20.68 8.49 -2.76
C ASP A 64 -19.36 8.17 -2.05
N ASP A 65 -18.31 7.82 -2.79
CA ASP A 65 -16.97 7.62 -2.22
C ASP A 65 -16.45 8.92 -1.57
N TYR A 66 -16.67 10.07 -2.23
CA TYR A 66 -16.30 11.37 -1.68
C TYR A 66 -17.14 11.75 -0.46
N SER A 67 -18.44 11.43 -0.48
CA SER A 67 -19.35 11.60 0.65
C SER A 67 -18.84 10.89 1.90
N ASN A 68 -18.44 9.62 1.74
CA ASN A 68 -17.92 8.82 2.83
C ASN A 68 -16.59 9.38 3.36
N PHE A 69 -15.68 9.78 2.45
CA PHE A 69 -14.44 10.44 2.82
C PHE A 69 -14.68 11.72 3.64
N LEU A 70 -15.59 12.59 3.18
CA LEU A 70 -15.92 13.83 3.87
C LEU A 70 -16.48 13.58 5.26
N LEU A 71 -17.38 12.60 5.40
CA LEU A 71 -17.95 12.25 6.70
C LEU A 71 -16.87 11.84 7.71
N GLU A 72 -15.92 11.00 7.29
CA GLU A 72 -14.81 10.57 8.15
C GLU A 72 -13.87 11.72 8.51
N GLU A 73 -13.58 12.62 7.57
CA GLU A 73 -12.75 13.80 7.84
C GLU A 73 -13.44 14.78 8.80
N ILE A 74 -14.76 14.99 8.67
CA ILE A 74 -15.57 15.77 9.62
C ILE A 74 -15.49 15.16 11.02
N LYS A 75 -15.72 13.85 11.14
CA LYS A 75 -15.60 13.15 12.43
C LYS A 75 -14.21 13.28 13.03
N LYS A 76 -13.16 13.14 12.23
CA LYS A 76 -11.76 13.27 12.67
C LYS A 76 -11.46 14.67 13.20
N ARG A 77 -11.89 15.71 12.48
CA ARG A 77 -11.77 17.11 12.93
C ARG A 77 -12.53 17.35 14.22
N GLY A 78 -13.77 16.86 14.29
CA GLY A 78 -14.58 16.91 15.50
C GLY A 78 -13.89 16.22 16.69
N ALA A 79 -13.34 15.03 16.49
CA ALA A 79 -12.61 14.30 17.54
C ALA A 79 -11.34 15.04 18.00
N ASN A 80 -10.58 15.61 17.07
CA ASN A 80 -9.40 16.43 17.40
C ASN A 80 -9.78 17.65 18.25
N TYR A 81 -10.86 18.35 17.87
CA TYR A 81 -11.38 19.46 18.65
C TYR A 81 -11.90 19.02 20.02
N GLY A 82 -12.65 17.92 20.08
CA GLY A 82 -13.13 17.32 21.33
C GLY A 82 -11.98 16.99 22.28
N ASN A 83 -10.87 16.44 21.75
CA ASN A 83 -9.67 16.18 22.55
C ASN A 83 -9.01 17.46 23.08
N LEU A 84 -8.88 18.50 22.26
CA LEU A 84 -8.38 19.80 22.70
C LEU A 84 -9.27 20.41 23.79
N TRP A 85 -10.59 20.33 23.60
CA TRP A 85 -11.59 20.84 24.54
C TRP A 85 -11.61 20.06 25.87
N LEU A 86 -11.48 18.73 25.81
CA LEU A 86 -11.36 17.90 27.02
C LEU A 86 -10.04 18.15 27.74
N ASN A 87 -8.94 18.34 27.01
CA ASN A 87 -7.62 18.53 27.59
C ASN A 87 -7.44 19.92 28.24
N SER A 88 -7.98 20.99 27.63
CA SER A 88 -8.00 22.33 28.24
C SER A 88 -8.79 22.36 29.56
N ARG A 89 -9.73 21.42 29.73
CA ARG A 89 -10.51 21.27 30.97
C ARG A 89 -9.91 20.31 31.99
N ARG A 90 -8.97 19.46 31.56
CA ARG A 90 -8.21 18.56 32.45
C ARG A 90 -6.98 19.22 33.04
N SER A 91 -6.44 20.28 32.41
CA SER A 91 -5.33 21.05 32.96
C SER A 91 -5.83 21.93 34.12
N SER A 92 -6.03 21.32 35.28
CA SER A 92 -6.20 22.04 36.53
C SER A 92 -4.86 22.65 36.93
N GLN A 93 -4.53 23.84 36.43
CA GLN A 93 -3.56 24.67 37.15
C GLN A 93 -4.18 25.03 38.50
N PRO A 94 -3.47 24.83 39.63
CA PRO A 94 -4.01 25.19 40.93
C PRO A 94 -4.30 26.70 40.95
N GLY A 95 -5.57 27.05 41.05
CA GLY A 95 -6.06 28.43 41.22
C GLY A 95 -6.68 29.11 40.00
N ARG A 96 -6.84 28.48 38.83
CA ARG A 96 -7.50 29.14 37.68
C ARG A 96 -8.68 28.42 37.04
N ASP A 97 -8.74 27.09 37.01
CA ASP A 97 -9.82 26.39 36.30
C ASP A 97 -10.53 25.37 37.21
N GLN A 98 -11.67 25.78 37.76
CA GLN A 98 -12.57 24.89 38.48
C GLN A 98 -13.35 24.06 37.46
N GLN A 99 -13.41 22.74 37.63
CA GLN A 99 -14.17 21.88 36.71
C GLN A 99 -15.65 22.28 36.73
N HIS A 100 -16.30 22.41 35.56
CA HIS A 100 -17.67 22.92 35.45
C HIS A 100 -18.71 22.10 36.24
N ASN A 101 -18.47 20.79 36.40
CA ASN A 101 -19.31 19.90 37.21
C ASN A 101 -19.19 20.14 38.73
N THR A 102 -18.20 20.92 39.17
CA THR A 102 -17.98 21.30 40.57
C THR A 102 -18.22 22.79 40.84
N MET A 103 -18.48 23.58 39.79
CA MET A 103 -18.81 24.99 39.91
C MET A 103 -20.18 25.17 40.55
N ARG A 104 -20.28 26.16 41.46
CA ARG A 104 -21.56 26.54 42.06
C ARG A 104 -22.35 27.41 41.06
N TRP A 105 -23.68 27.33 41.13
CA TRP A 105 -24.58 28.09 40.26
C TRP A 105 -24.26 29.60 40.15
N PRO A 106 -23.98 30.33 41.26
CA PRO A 106 -23.61 31.75 41.15
C PRO A 106 -22.32 31.97 40.35
N SER A 107 -21.34 31.10 40.51
CA SER A 107 -20.09 31.12 39.73
C SER A 107 -20.33 30.82 38.25
N PHE A 108 -21.36 30.05 37.89
CA PHE A 108 -21.72 29.80 36.48
C PHE A 108 -22.34 31.03 35.81
N VAL A 109 -23.11 31.83 36.56
CA VAL A 109 -23.78 33.04 36.08
C VAL A 109 -22.83 34.24 36.03
N GLU A 110 -21.90 34.32 36.98
CA GLU A 110 -20.92 35.41 37.10
C GLU A 110 -19.62 35.16 36.32
N SER A 111 -19.20 33.90 36.16
CA SER A 111 -18.05 33.57 35.31
C SER A 111 -18.45 33.43 33.86
N GLU A 112 -17.46 33.60 33.00
CA GLU A 112 -17.49 33.52 31.54
C GLU A 112 -17.92 32.14 30.97
N VAL A 113 -18.89 31.44 31.55
CA VAL A 113 -19.41 30.19 30.95
C VAL A 113 -20.10 30.47 29.60
N GLY A 114 -20.64 31.67 29.43
CA GLY A 114 -21.05 32.20 28.12
C GLY A 114 -19.89 32.32 27.11
N ASN A 115 -18.64 32.40 27.57
CA ASN A 115 -17.47 32.38 26.68
C ASN A 115 -17.20 31.01 26.08
N LEU A 116 -17.80 29.92 26.59
CA LEU A 116 -17.77 28.65 25.88
C LEU A 116 -18.47 28.78 24.52
N LEU A 117 -19.67 29.37 24.51
CA LEU A 117 -20.38 29.70 23.28
C LEU A 117 -19.57 30.69 22.46
N ASN A 118 -18.99 31.73 23.06
CA ASN A 118 -18.16 32.68 22.31
C ASN A 118 -16.89 32.05 21.72
N ALA A 119 -16.26 31.07 22.39
CA ALA A 119 -15.08 30.36 21.92
C ALA A 119 -15.41 29.39 20.77
N VAL A 120 -16.60 28.78 20.80
CA VAL A 120 -17.14 27.94 19.72
C VAL A 120 -17.57 28.79 18.52
N LEU A 121 -18.06 30.01 18.77
CA LEU A 121 -18.55 30.94 17.75
C LEU A 121 -17.46 31.88 17.20
N LYS A 122 -16.20 31.77 17.66
CA LYS A 122 -15.08 32.55 17.11
C LYS A 122 -14.78 32.10 15.67
N PRO A 123 -14.71 33.03 14.70
CA PRO A 123 -14.61 32.70 13.27
C PRO A 123 -13.44 31.75 12.94
N ASP A 124 -12.33 31.88 13.65
CA ASP A 124 -11.08 31.15 13.46
C ASP A 124 -11.13 29.68 13.95
N VAL A 125 -12.11 29.34 14.80
CA VAL A 125 -12.25 28.02 15.47
C VAL A 125 -13.57 27.32 15.07
N THR A 126 -14.46 28.03 14.37
CA THR A 126 -15.82 27.56 14.08
C THR A 126 -15.88 26.27 13.28
N SER A 127 -14.99 26.03 12.31
CA SER A 127 -15.13 24.87 11.42
C SER A 127 -14.96 23.53 12.16
N ASP A 128 -13.90 23.38 12.96
CA ASP A 128 -13.65 22.14 13.70
C ASP A 128 -14.60 21.98 14.89
N ALA A 129 -15.01 23.10 15.53
CA ALA A 129 -16.03 23.10 16.58
C ALA A 129 -17.41 22.69 16.05
N LEU A 130 -17.78 23.14 14.85
CA LEU A 130 -19.00 22.71 14.16
C LEU A 130 -18.92 21.24 13.75
N CYS A 131 -17.76 20.75 13.32
CA CYS A 131 -17.53 19.32 13.07
C CYS A 131 -17.66 18.47 14.34
N PHE A 132 -17.31 19.03 15.50
CA PHE A 132 -17.49 18.37 16.80
C PHE A 132 -18.94 18.35 17.28
N LEU A 133 -19.64 19.48 17.18
CA LEU A 133 -20.99 19.63 17.71
C LEU A 133 -22.09 19.11 16.78
N PHE A 134 -21.91 19.25 15.47
CA PHE A 134 -22.92 18.96 14.45
C PHE A 134 -22.33 18.24 13.22
N PRO A 135 -21.65 17.09 13.39
CA PRO A 135 -20.98 16.41 12.28
C PRO A 135 -21.93 16.03 11.14
N GLU A 136 -23.15 15.57 11.45
CA GLU A 136 -24.14 15.16 10.46
C GLU A 136 -24.68 16.37 9.66
N VAL A 137 -24.95 17.48 10.34
CA VAL A 137 -25.46 18.71 9.69
C VAL A 137 -24.40 19.30 8.76
N MET A 138 -23.13 19.28 9.19
CA MET A 138 -22.00 19.72 8.34
C MET A 138 -21.87 18.84 7.10
N HIS A 139 -21.96 17.52 7.27
CA HIS A 139 -21.89 16.56 6.16
C HIS A 139 -23.03 16.76 5.17
N GLU A 140 -24.28 16.82 5.65
CA GLU A 140 -25.46 17.01 4.81
C GLU A 140 -25.38 18.31 4.00
N ARG A 141 -25.02 19.43 4.65
CA ARG A 141 -24.90 20.72 3.98
C ARG A 141 -23.84 20.71 2.89
N LEU A 142 -22.66 20.13 3.14
CA LEU A 142 -21.61 19.99 2.14
C LEU A 142 -22.08 19.13 0.96
N MET A 143 -22.71 17.99 1.24
CA MET A 143 -23.24 17.11 0.20
C MET A 143 -24.32 17.78 -0.66
N ASP A 144 -25.17 18.60 -0.07
CA ASP A 144 -26.16 19.39 -0.81
C ASP A 144 -25.55 20.37 -1.79
N TYR A 145 -24.44 21.03 -1.42
CA TYR A 145 -23.70 21.89 -2.35
C TYR A 145 -23.06 21.07 -3.47
N LEU A 146 -22.45 19.92 -3.16
CA LEU A 146 -21.76 19.07 -4.13
C LEU A 146 -22.73 18.43 -5.14
N ARG A 147 -23.93 18.07 -4.71
CA ARG A 147 -25.02 17.57 -5.58
C ARG A 147 -25.53 18.64 -6.55
N LYS A 148 -25.52 19.90 -6.12
CA LYS A 148 -25.91 21.07 -6.95
C LYS A 148 -24.79 21.57 -7.85
N GLY A 149 -23.56 21.09 -7.63
CA GLY A 149 -22.36 21.46 -8.37
C GLY A 149 -22.26 20.79 -9.74
N PRO A 150 -21.05 20.75 -10.32
CA PRO A 150 -20.78 20.08 -11.59
C PRO A 150 -21.25 18.62 -11.58
N LYS A 151 -21.60 18.09 -12.75
CA LYS A 151 -21.99 16.68 -12.88
C LYS A 151 -20.79 15.80 -12.51
N TRP A 152 -20.92 15.06 -11.42
CA TRP A 152 -19.99 14.02 -11.02
C TRP A 152 -19.97 12.91 -12.09
N ALA A 153 -18.83 12.24 -12.24
CA ALA A 153 -18.74 11.08 -13.12
C ALA A 153 -19.87 10.10 -12.77
N ARG A 154 -20.64 9.67 -13.78
CA ARG A 154 -21.75 8.74 -13.56
C ARG A 154 -21.18 7.45 -12.98
N GLY A 155 -21.81 6.97 -11.90
CA GLY A 155 -21.36 5.90 -11.02
C GLY A 155 -21.34 4.50 -11.64
N GLU A 156 -20.61 4.35 -12.75
CA GLU A 156 -20.16 3.05 -13.27
C GLU A 156 -18.72 2.73 -12.85
N ASP A 157 -18.07 3.63 -12.08
CA ASP A 157 -16.78 3.33 -11.48
C ASP A 157 -16.95 2.41 -10.27
N VAL A 158 -16.11 1.38 -10.22
CA VAL A 158 -15.98 0.45 -9.10
C VAL A 158 -15.82 1.27 -7.80
N GLY A 159 -16.69 1.06 -6.80
CA GLY A 159 -16.62 1.81 -5.53
C GLY A 159 -15.22 1.74 -4.88
N ILE A 160 -14.82 2.77 -4.14
CA ILE A 160 -13.43 2.91 -3.67
C ILE A 160 -12.98 1.72 -2.82
N ASP A 161 -13.88 1.11 -2.05
CA ASP A 161 -13.55 -0.07 -1.23
C ASP A 161 -13.18 -1.27 -2.11
N LYS A 162 -13.94 -1.53 -3.17
CA LYS A 162 -13.63 -2.59 -4.14
C LYS A 162 -12.32 -2.31 -4.88
N ARG A 163 -12.04 -1.04 -5.21
CA ARG A 163 -10.75 -0.63 -5.78
C ARG A 163 -9.59 -0.87 -4.81
N ARG A 164 -9.79 -0.59 -3.51
CA ARG A 164 -8.78 -0.85 -2.48
C ARG A 164 -8.51 -2.34 -2.31
N ASP A 165 -9.55 -3.16 -2.30
CA ASP A 165 -9.41 -4.62 -2.21
C ASP A 165 -8.68 -5.18 -3.45
N ALA A 166 -9.05 -4.71 -4.64
CA ALA A 166 -8.39 -5.09 -5.89
C ALA A 166 -6.91 -4.67 -5.90
N LEU A 167 -6.61 -3.44 -5.47
CA LEU A 167 -5.23 -2.95 -5.37
C LEU A 167 -4.41 -3.78 -4.38
N LYS A 168 -4.97 -4.13 -3.22
CA LYS A 168 -4.30 -4.97 -2.24
C LYS A 168 -4.00 -6.36 -2.81
N ALA A 169 -4.98 -6.98 -3.48
CA ALA A 169 -4.78 -8.29 -4.12
C ALA A 169 -3.72 -8.23 -5.23
N ILE A 170 -3.68 -7.15 -6.03
CA ILE A 170 -2.65 -6.95 -7.06
C ILE A 170 -1.27 -6.76 -6.41
N GLU A 171 -1.17 -6.00 -5.32
CA GLU A 171 0.08 -5.80 -4.58
C GLU A 171 0.62 -7.11 -4.00
N GLU A 172 -0.24 -7.92 -3.37
CA GLU A 172 0.13 -9.25 -2.87
C GLU A 172 0.62 -10.19 -3.98
N GLN A 173 0.00 -10.13 -5.16
CA GLN A 173 0.44 -10.91 -6.32
C GLN A 173 1.79 -10.44 -6.87
N ILE A 174 2.01 -9.13 -6.96
CA ILE A 174 3.30 -8.55 -7.40
C ILE A 174 4.41 -8.96 -6.43
N ASP A 175 4.17 -8.89 -5.12
CA ASP A 175 5.14 -9.28 -4.09
C ASP A 175 5.50 -10.76 -4.23
N THR A 176 4.50 -11.64 -4.35
CA THR A 176 4.72 -13.08 -4.57
C THR A 176 5.54 -13.37 -5.82
N LEU A 177 5.22 -12.71 -6.94
CA LEU A 177 5.97 -12.90 -8.20
C LEU A 177 7.40 -12.34 -8.11
N ASN A 178 7.61 -11.25 -7.37
CA ASN A 178 8.94 -10.70 -7.12
C ASN A 178 9.79 -11.65 -6.27
N GLU A 179 9.21 -12.30 -5.26
CA GLU A 179 9.89 -13.33 -4.47
C GLU A 179 10.31 -14.52 -5.33
N GLN A 180 9.40 -15.04 -6.18
CA GLN A 180 9.72 -16.11 -7.12
C GLN A 180 10.83 -15.72 -8.09
N ARG A 181 10.79 -14.49 -8.62
CA ARG A 181 11.82 -13.98 -9.53
C ARG A 181 13.17 -13.81 -8.81
N ALA A 182 13.16 -13.36 -7.56
CA ALA A 182 14.38 -13.24 -6.77
C ALA A 182 15.02 -14.60 -6.48
N ASP A 183 14.22 -15.64 -6.25
CA ASP A 183 14.72 -17.01 -6.08
C ASP A 183 15.36 -17.54 -7.38
N LEU A 184 14.73 -17.32 -8.54
CA LEU A 184 15.32 -17.68 -9.84
C LEU A 184 16.64 -16.95 -10.09
N PHE A 185 16.75 -15.67 -9.73
CA PHE A 185 18.02 -14.95 -9.81
C PHE A 185 19.11 -15.52 -8.89
N ARG A 186 18.74 -16.02 -7.70
CA ARG A 186 19.69 -16.74 -6.83
C ARG A 186 20.15 -18.04 -7.48
N GLN A 187 19.24 -18.87 -7.96
CA GLN A 187 19.58 -20.13 -8.66
C GLN A 187 20.51 -19.87 -9.86
N LEU A 188 20.26 -18.80 -10.61
CA LEU A 188 21.11 -18.41 -11.74
C LEU A 188 22.51 -17.99 -11.29
N ASN A 189 22.62 -17.23 -10.19
CA ASN A 189 23.91 -16.86 -9.61
C ASN A 189 24.67 -18.08 -9.07
N ASP A 190 23.99 -19.04 -8.43
CA ASP A 190 24.60 -20.28 -7.95
C ASP A 190 25.19 -21.09 -9.11
N ILE A 191 24.46 -21.20 -10.23
CA ILE A 191 24.95 -21.83 -11.47
C ILE A 191 26.19 -21.09 -11.99
N LYS A 192 26.17 -19.75 -12.02
CA LYS A 192 27.30 -18.93 -12.48
C LYS A 192 28.54 -19.13 -11.62
N GLU A 193 28.41 -19.14 -10.30
CA GLU A 193 29.54 -19.32 -9.38
C GLU A 193 30.10 -20.75 -9.44
N ALA A 194 29.25 -21.76 -9.55
CA ALA A 194 29.67 -23.15 -9.75
C ALA A 194 30.46 -23.35 -11.07
N LEU A 195 30.16 -22.57 -12.10
CA LEU A 195 30.91 -22.58 -13.37
C LEU A 195 32.23 -21.81 -13.32
N LYS A 196 32.40 -20.85 -12.41
CA LYS A 196 33.65 -20.07 -12.24
C LYS A 196 34.69 -20.77 -11.36
N THR A 197 34.26 -21.68 -10.48
CA THR A 197 35.12 -22.39 -9.53
C THR A 197 35.79 -23.64 -10.13
N ARG A 198 35.78 -23.79 -11.45
CA ARG A 198 36.48 -24.81 -12.22
C ARG A 198 37.38 -24.17 -13.27
#